data_AF-A0A161M181-F1
#
_entry.id   AF-A0A161M181-F1
#
_cell.length_a   1.000
_cell.length_b   1.000
_cell.length_c   1.000
_cell.angle_alpha   90.00
_cell.angle_beta   90.00
_cell.angle_gamma   90.00
#
_symmetry.space_group_name_H-M   'P 1'
#
loop_
_entity.id
_entity.type
_entity.pdbx_description
1 polymer ?
#
loop_
_entity_poly.entity_id
_entity_poly.type
_entity_poly.pdbx_seq_one_letter_code
_entity_poly.pdbx_strand_id
1 'polypeptide(L)'
;MILQKSNFLAFAEDLLQILPTCQNDDFLLESTGILANLPLHEINIDELVTKHSTLEWLQSNLAAARGEDDFILEVVMLTAAVAADEHCAESLCELEIILSLIELLK
;
A
#
# COMPACT_ATOMS: atom_id res chain seq x y z
N MET A 1 -6.01 17.94 20.04
CA MET A 1 -7.11 17.01 19.72
C MET A 1 -6.50 15.94 18.82
N ILE A 2 -6.03 14.84 19.42
CA ILE A 2 -5.43 13.74 18.65
C ILE A 2 -6.62 12.94 18.10
N LEU A 3 -6.96 13.14 16.84
CA LEU A 3 -7.85 12.21 16.15
C LEU A 3 -7.10 10.87 16.13
N GLN A 4 -7.65 9.87 16.81
CA GLN A 4 -7.06 8.54 16.87
C GLN A 4 -7.05 7.98 15.44
N LYS A 5 -5.88 7.50 14.96
CA LYS A 5 -5.70 7.00 13.58
C LYS A 5 -6.78 5.99 13.15
N SER A 6 -7.30 5.22 14.11
CA SER A 6 -8.41 4.28 13.96
C SER A 6 -9.70 4.88 13.40
N ASN A 7 -9.99 6.17 13.63
CA ASN A 7 -11.18 6.83 13.06
C ASN A 7 -11.12 6.92 11.52
N PHE A 8 -9.93 6.81 10.93
CA PHE A 8 -9.74 6.86 9.48
C PHE A 8 -9.80 5.48 8.82
N LEU A 9 -9.82 4.38 9.59
CA LEU A 9 -9.97 3.02 9.04
C LEU A 9 -11.28 2.85 8.28
N ALA A 10 -12.33 3.58 8.65
CA ALA A 10 -13.61 3.57 7.95
C ALA A 10 -13.51 4.01 6.48
N PHE A 11 -12.43 4.69 6.09
CA PHE A 11 -12.16 5.13 4.72
C PHE A 11 -11.08 4.29 4.02
N ALA A 12 -10.49 3.31 4.70
CA ALA A 12 -9.37 2.54 4.15
C ALA A 12 -9.74 1.78 2.87
N GLU A 13 -10.93 1.16 2.84
CA GLU A 13 -11.42 0.45 1.65
C GLU A 13 -11.60 1.39 0.45
N ASP A 14 -12.25 2.55 0.66
CA ASP A 14 -12.46 3.55 -0.40
C ASP A 14 -11.12 4.04 -0.97
N LEU A 15 -10.12 4.23 -0.10
CA LEU A 15 -8.78 4.65 -0.49
C LEU A 15 -8.01 3.53 -1.22
N LEU A 16 -8.12 2.27 -0.77
CA LEU A 16 -7.50 1.12 -1.45
C LEU A 16 -8.09 0.93 -2.85
N GLN A 17 -9.40 1.10 -2.99
CA GLN A 17 -10.10 0.97 -4.26
C GLN A 17 -9.59 1.97 -5.31
N ILE A 18 -9.24 3.19 -4.91
CA ILE A 18 -8.85 4.24 -5.86
C ILE A 18 -7.40 4.13 -6.33
N LEU A 19 -6.48 3.52 -5.55
CA LEU A 19 -5.04 3.49 -5.88
C LEU A 19 -4.76 3.01 -7.31
N PRO A 20 -5.32 1.89 -7.80
CA PRO A 20 -4.98 1.36 -9.12
C PRO A 20 -5.53 2.17 -10.28
N THR A 21 -6.46 3.09 -10.01
CA THR A 21 -7.20 3.83 -11.04
C THR A 21 -7.01 5.34 -10.97
N CYS A 22 -6.35 5.84 -9.92
CA CYS A 22 -6.10 7.26 -9.74
C CYS A 22 -5.16 7.80 -10.82
N GLN A 23 -5.49 8.97 -11.37
CA GLN A 23 -4.69 9.67 -12.39
C GLN A 23 -4.13 11.00 -11.88
N ASN A 24 -4.45 11.37 -10.63
CA ASN A 24 -3.96 12.59 -10.01
C ASN A 24 -2.81 12.22 -9.07
N ASP A 25 -1.59 12.59 -9.46
CA ASP A 25 -0.38 12.17 -8.76
C ASP A 25 -0.32 12.68 -7.32
N ASP A 26 -0.67 13.94 -7.07
CA ASP A 26 -0.72 14.53 -5.71
C ASP A 26 -1.71 13.75 -4.80
N PHE A 27 -2.90 13.47 -5.32
CA PHE A 27 -3.91 12.73 -4.56
C PHE A 27 -3.49 11.28 -4.33
N LEU A 28 -2.83 10.65 -5.31
CA LEU A 28 -2.33 9.30 -5.19
C LEU A 28 -1.22 9.21 -4.15
N LEU A 29 -0.28 10.16 -4.15
CA LEU A 29 0.79 10.29 -3.16
C LEU A 29 0.21 10.40 -1.74
N GLU A 30 -0.66 11.39 -1.52
CA GLU A 30 -1.24 11.64 -0.20
C GLU A 30 -2.13 10.48 0.28
N SER A 31 -2.92 9.87 -0.62
CA SER A 31 -3.75 8.71 -0.28
C SER A 31 -2.92 7.48 0.10
N THR A 32 -1.83 7.24 -0.63
CA THR A 32 -0.89 6.15 -0.32
C THR A 32 -0.24 6.38 1.04
N GLY A 33 0.22 7.60 1.32
CA GLY A 33 0.83 7.94 2.61
C GLY A 33 -0.14 7.89 3.79
N ILE A 34 -1.42 8.26 3.57
CA ILE A 34 -2.48 8.07 4.57
C ILE A 34 -2.63 6.58 4.90
N LEU A 35 -2.84 5.74 3.88
CA LEU A 35 -3.01 4.29 4.05
C LEU A 35 -1.81 3.64 4.74
N ALA A 36 -0.59 4.00 4.32
CA ALA A 36 0.65 3.51 4.92
C ALA A 36 0.78 3.81 6.42
N ASN A 37 0.08 4.84 6.90
CA ASN A 37 0.07 5.27 8.29
C ASN A 37 -1.11 4.74 9.12
N LEU A 38 -2.08 4.07 8.51
CA LEU A 38 -3.22 3.49 9.21
C LEU A 38 -2.84 2.15 9.86
N PRO A 39 -3.47 1.79 10.99
CA PRO A 39 -3.30 0.48 11.59
C PRO A 39 -4.10 -0.57 10.79
N LEU A 40 -3.67 -0.87 9.56
CA LEU A 40 -4.39 -1.75 8.63
C LEU A 40 -4.57 -3.18 9.17
N HIS A 41 -3.71 -3.63 10.09
CA HIS A 41 -3.87 -4.91 10.79
C HIS A 41 -5.11 -4.98 11.71
N GLU A 42 -5.80 -3.85 11.96
CA GLU A 42 -7.06 -3.82 12.72
C GLU A 42 -8.30 -4.10 11.84
N ILE A 43 -8.13 -4.29 10.53
CA ILE A 43 -9.20 -4.62 9.57
C ILE A 43 -8.83 -5.88 8.76
N ASN A 44 -9.79 -6.44 8.01
CA ASN A 44 -9.55 -7.56 7.09
C ASN A 44 -8.77 -7.10 5.85
N ILE A 45 -7.54 -6.65 6.07
CA ILE A 45 -6.73 -6.03 5.02
C ILE A 45 -6.43 -7.01 3.88
N ASP A 46 -6.26 -8.29 4.18
CA ASP A 46 -6.07 -9.38 3.22
C ASP A 46 -7.21 -9.44 2.20
N GLU A 47 -8.46 -9.47 2.66
CA GLU A 47 -9.63 -9.47 1.78
C GLU A 47 -9.68 -8.21 0.91
N LEU A 48 -9.35 -7.05 1.47
CA LEU A 48 -9.42 -5.76 0.79
C LEU A 48 -8.34 -5.60 -0.29
N VAL A 49 -7.08 -5.93 0.02
CA VAL A 49 -5.98 -5.78 -0.94
C VAL A 49 -6.11 -6.74 -2.12
N THR A 50 -6.66 -7.93 -1.90
CA THR A 50 -7.01 -8.87 -2.98
C THR A 50 -8.20 -8.36 -3.78
N LYS A 51 -9.28 -7.93 -3.12
CA LYS A 51 -10.50 -7.43 -3.78
C LYS A 51 -10.22 -6.24 -4.71
N HIS A 52 -9.32 -5.36 -4.32
CA HIS A 52 -9.03 -4.13 -5.06
C HIS A 52 -7.76 -4.20 -5.93
N SER A 53 -7.19 -5.39 -6.14
CA SER A 53 -5.94 -5.59 -6.89
C SER A 53 -4.79 -4.69 -6.41
N THR A 54 -4.77 -4.39 -5.11
CA THR A 54 -3.77 -3.52 -4.50
C THR A 54 -2.40 -4.20 -4.49
N LEU A 55 -2.35 -5.52 -4.33
CA LEU A 55 -1.09 -6.26 -4.31
C LEU A 55 -0.37 -6.20 -5.66
N GLU A 56 -1.10 -6.38 -6.77
CA GLU A 56 -0.57 -6.22 -8.13
C GLU A 56 -0.17 -4.77 -8.40
N TRP A 57 -0.94 -3.82 -7.87
CA TRP A 57 -0.58 -2.41 -7.96
C TRP A 57 0.74 -2.10 -7.24
N LEU A 58 0.92 -2.57 -5.99
CA LEU A 58 2.18 -2.44 -5.24
C LEU A 58 3.35 -3.03 -6.02
N GLN A 59 3.18 -4.26 -6.51
CA GLN A 59 4.19 -4.95 -7.33
C GLN A 59 4.60 -4.12 -8.54
N SER A 60 3.63 -3.58 -9.29
CA SER A 60 3.90 -2.85 -10.52
C SER A 60 4.65 -1.54 -10.30
N ASN A 61 4.40 -0.86 -9.17
CA ASN A 61 5.08 0.39 -8.81
C ASN A 61 6.51 0.11 -8.34
N LEU A 62 6.71 -0.91 -7.50
CA LEU A 62 8.03 -1.28 -6.99
C LEU A 62 8.94 -1.84 -8.09
N ALA A 63 8.43 -2.75 -8.92
CA ALA A 63 9.22 -3.41 -9.97
C ALA A 63 9.73 -2.42 -11.04
N ALA A 64 8.96 -1.38 -11.31
CA ALA A 64 9.31 -0.38 -12.32
C ALA A 64 9.98 0.88 -11.74
N ALA A 65 10.10 0.97 -10.41
CA ALA A 65 10.48 2.20 -9.70
C ALA A 65 9.75 3.43 -10.27
N ARG A 66 8.44 3.27 -10.55
CA ARG A 66 7.63 4.28 -11.24
C ARG A 66 7.22 5.39 -10.28
N GLY A 67 7.81 6.56 -10.45
CA GLY A 67 7.38 7.78 -9.77
C GLY A 67 8.54 8.62 -9.27
N GLU A 68 8.19 9.67 -8.56
CA GLU A 68 9.14 10.45 -7.77
C GLU A 68 9.55 9.66 -6.52
N ASP A 69 10.74 9.96 -5.97
CA ASP A 69 11.33 9.21 -4.84
C ASP A 69 10.41 9.20 -3.60
N ASP A 70 9.64 10.28 -3.39
CA ASP A 70 8.68 10.41 -2.31
C ASP A 70 7.47 9.47 -2.48
N PHE A 71 6.96 9.33 -3.71
CA PHE A 71 5.90 8.39 -4.01
C PHE A 71 6.34 6.94 -3.82
N ILE A 72 7.54 6.59 -4.29
CA ILE A 72 8.10 5.26 -4.08
C ILE A 72 8.26 4.95 -2.59
N LEU A 73 8.69 5.93 -1.78
CA LEU A 73 8.76 5.77 -0.33
C LEU A 73 7.38 5.43 0.26
N GLU A 74 6.31 6.12 -0.15
CA GLU A 74 4.98 5.81 0.36
C GLU A 74 4.47 4.42 -0.08
N VAL A 75 4.80 3.98 -1.30
CA VAL A 75 4.51 2.60 -1.76
C VAL A 75 5.25 1.56 -0.92
N VAL A 76 6.52 1.81 -0.58
CA VAL A 76 7.30 0.95 0.32
C VAL A 76 6.67 0.92 1.72
N MET A 77 6.26 2.07 2.25
CA MET A 77 5.62 2.17 3.56
C MET A 77 4.26 1.47 3.59
N LEU A 78 3.45 1.60 2.54
CA LEU A 78 2.19 0.88 2.41
C LEU A 78 2.41 -0.64 2.31
N THR A 79 3.43 -1.07 1.56
CA THR A 79 3.81 -2.49 1.48
C THR A 79 4.15 -3.04 2.86
N ALA A 80 4.91 -2.29 3.68
CA ALA A 80 5.22 -2.68 5.05
C ALA A 80 3.99 -2.73 5.96
N ALA A 81 3.05 -1.79 5.80
CA ALA A 81 1.79 -1.79 6.55
C ALA A 81 0.90 -2.99 6.21
N VAL A 82 0.82 -3.36 4.93
CA VAL A 82 0.10 -4.56 4.44
C VAL A 82 0.81 -5.84 4.91
N ALA A 83 2.15 -5.88 4.88
CA ALA A 83 2.94 -7.03 5.34
C ALA A 83 2.83 -7.33 6.85
N ALA A 84 2.23 -6.42 7.64
CA ALA A 84 1.96 -6.67 9.05
C ALA A 84 0.86 -7.73 9.26
N ASP A 85 0.05 -8.03 8.24
CA ASP A 85 -0.87 -9.16 8.22
C ASP A 85 -0.19 -10.43 7.67
N GLU A 86 -0.42 -11.56 8.31
CA GLU A 86 0.25 -12.84 8.00
C GLU A 86 -0.15 -13.39 6.61
N HIS A 87 -1.42 -13.28 6.22
CA HIS A 87 -1.88 -13.77 4.91
C HIS A 87 -1.36 -12.87 3.78
N CYS A 88 -1.35 -11.56 4.00
CA CYS A 88 -0.72 -10.63 3.07
C CYS A 88 0.78 -10.92 2.89
N ALA A 89 1.51 -11.23 3.98
CA ALA A 89 2.94 -11.50 3.92
C ALA A 89 3.28 -12.68 2.99
N GLU A 90 2.47 -13.73 2.97
CA GLU A 90 2.61 -14.86 2.04
C GLU A 90 2.40 -14.41 0.59
N SER A 91 1.30 -13.68 0.30
CA SER A 91 1.02 -13.18 -1.05
C SER A 91 2.09 -12.21 -1.58
N LEU A 92 2.68 -11.39 -0.71
CA LEU A 92 3.79 -10.49 -1.09
C LEU A 92 5.02 -11.28 -1.55
N CYS A 93 5.28 -12.44 -0.95
CA CYS A 93 6.39 -13.31 -1.35
C CYS A 93 6.12 -13.96 -2.72
N GLU A 94 4.87 -14.41 -2.95
CA GLU A 94 4.46 -15.01 -4.22
C GLU A 94 4.51 -14.03 -5.40
N LEU A 95 4.23 -12.75 -5.16
CA LEU A 95 4.29 -11.68 -6.17
C LEU A 95 5.70 -11.11 -6.40
N GLU A 96 6.74 -11.74 -5.82
CA GLU A 96 8.14 -11.30 -5.93
C GLU A 96 8.39 -9.86 -5.44
N ILE A 97 7.49 -9.30 -4.62
CA ILE A 97 7.61 -7.92 -4.11
C ILE A 97 8.88 -7.75 -3.26
N ILE A 98 9.25 -8.79 -2.50
CA ILE A 98 10.50 -8.79 -1.72
C ILE A 98 11.73 -8.61 -2.63
N LEU A 99 11.74 -9.24 -3.82
CA LEU A 99 12.83 -9.06 -4.77
C LEU A 99 12.82 -7.64 -5.35
N SER A 100 11.66 -7.08 -5.68
CA SER A 100 11.55 -5.68 -6.12
C SER A 100 12.10 -4.69 -5.09
N LEU A 101 11.79 -4.90 -3.80
CA LEU A 101 12.33 -4.08 -2.71
C LEU A 101 13.87 -4.16 -2.61
N ILE A 102 14.46 -5.34 -2.83
CA ILE A 102 15.92 -5.50 -2.85
C ILE A 102 16.55 -4.75 -4.03
N GLU A 103 15.94 -4.83 -5.21
CA GLU A 103 16.43 -4.13 -6.40
C GLU A 103 16.39 -2.60 -6.24
N LEU A 104 15.41 -2.05 -5.52
CA LEU A 104 15.32 -0.61 -5.22
C LEU A 104 16.50 -0.08 -4.36
N LEU A 105 17.23 -0.95 -3.67
CA LEU A 105 18.36 -0.57 -2.81
C LEU A 105 19.71 -0.53 -3.56
N LYS A 106 19.74 -0.92 -4.84
CA LYS A 106 20.97 -0.95 -5.65
C LYS A 106 21.25 0.39 -6.31
#